data_AF-A0A7L4RS52-F1
#
_entry.id   AF-A0A7L4RS52-F1
#
_cell.length_a   1.000
_cell.length_b   1.000
_cell.length_c   1.000
_cell.angle_alpha   90.00
_cell.angle_beta   90.00
_cell.angle_gamma   90.00
#
_symmetry.space_group_name_H-M   'P 1'
#
loop_
_entity.id
_entity.type
_entity.pdbx_description
1 polymer ?
#
loop_
_entity_poly.entity_id
_entity_poly.type
_entity_poly.pdbx_seq_one_letter_code
_entity_poly.pdbx_strand_id
1 'polypeptide(L)' 'VEWAIATRFQGDKNAVVMPMQPGSSLDPSAIFEKGKKTMTCKIGVDATIPLGKKDKSFTRENYKKTNANDYL' A
#
# COMPACT_ATOMS: atom_id res chain seq x y z
N VAL A 1 6.26 3.60 -2.52
CA VAL A 1 5.20 2.69 -2.02
C VAL A 1 4.50 2.00 -3.18
N GLU A 2 4.01 2.75 -4.17
CA GLU A 2 3.33 2.22 -5.37
C GLU A 2 4.05 1.05 -6.05
N TRP A 3 5.36 1.16 -6.31
CA TRP A 3 6.14 0.05 -6.89
C TRP A 3 6.05 -1.26 -6.08
N ALA A 4 6.04 -1.18 -4.74
CA ALA A 4 5.92 -2.37 -3.91
C ALA A 4 4.52 -2.99 -4.04
N ILE A 5 3.47 -2.18 -4.14
CA ILE A 5 2.12 -2.66 -4.42
C ILE A 5 2.09 -3.33 -5.80
N ALA A 6 2.58 -2.65 -6.85
CA ALA A 6 2.54 -3.17 -8.21
C ALA A 6 3.31 -4.50 -8.41
N THR A 7 4.36 -4.75 -7.63
CA THR A 7 5.26 -5.90 -7.84
C THR A 7 5.18 -6.99 -6.78
N ARG A 8 4.48 -6.76 -5.66
CA ARG A 8 4.48 -7.69 -4.50
C ARG A 8 3.08 -8.00 -3.95
N PHE A 9 2.04 -7.34 -4.46
CA PHE A 9 0.68 -7.51 -3.97
C PHE A 9 -0.18 -8.36 -4.91
N GLN A 10 -0.95 -9.28 -4.34
CA GLN A 10 -2.02 -10.03 -5.02
C GLN A 10 -3.34 -9.69 -4.35
N GLY A 11 -4.29 -9.09 -5.07
CA GLY A 11 -5.49 -8.50 -4.48
C GLY A 11 -6.42 -9.50 -3.78
N ASP A 12 -6.48 -10.73 -4.26
CA ASP A 12 -7.29 -11.82 -3.69
C ASP A 12 -6.67 -12.47 -2.45
N LYS A 13 -5.36 -12.24 -2.19
CA LYS A 13 -4.60 -12.88 -1.11
C LYS A 13 -4.13 -11.90 -0.04
N ASN A 14 -3.76 -10.69 -0.46
CA ASN A 14 -3.02 -9.73 0.36
C ASN A 14 -3.86 -8.51 0.74
N ALA A 15 -5.11 -8.42 0.27
CA ALA A 15 -6.03 -7.38 0.68
C ALA A 15 -6.82 -7.81 1.91
N VAL A 16 -6.97 -6.91 2.88
CA VAL A 16 -7.94 -7.05 3.98
C VAL A 16 -8.94 -5.92 3.86
N VAL A 17 -10.17 -6.24 3.49
CA VAL A 17 -11.25 -5.27 3.31
C VAL A 17 -12.14 -5.27 4.55
N MET A 18 -12.24 -4.12 5.21
CA MET A 18 -13.04 -3.92 6.41
C MET A 18 -14.12 -2.88 6.13
N PRO A 19 -15.35 -3.30 5.76
CA PRO A 19 -16.45 -2.37 5.55
C PRO A 19 -16.97 -1.81 6.88
N MET A 20 -17.72 -0.70 6.80
CA MET A 20 -18.45 -0.09 7.92
C MET A 20 -17.56 0.18 9.15
N GLN A 21 -16.41 0.81 8.93
CA GLN A 21 -15.49 1.20 10.00
C GLN A 21 -15.58 2.70 10.28
N PRO A 22 -15.37 3.16 11.53
CA PRO A 22 -15.34 4.59 11.85
C PRO A 22 -14.27 5.33 11.04
N GLY A 23 -14.69 6.40 10.37
CA GLY A 23 -13.87 7.24 9.49
C GLY A 23 -13.81 8.71 9.91
N SER A 24 -13.18 9.51 9.06
CA SER A 24 -13.15 10.97 9.18
C SER A 24 -14.43 11.56 8.63
N SER A 25 -15.01 12.56 9.31
CA SER A 25 -16.15 13.31 8.78
C SER A 25 -15.79 14.26 7.62
N LEU A 26 -14.49 14.42 7.32
CA LEU A 26 -14.01 15.21 6.18
C LEU A 26 -13.85 14.38 4.90
N ASP A 27 -13.94 13.04 4.99
CA ASP A 27 -13.88 12.17 3.82
C ASP A 27 -15.19 12.25 3.04
N PRO A 28 -15.21 12.84 1.82
CA PRO A 28 -16.43 12.99 1.04
C PRO A 28 -16.97 11.68 0.48
N SER A 29 -16.18 10.60 0.50
CA SER A 29 -16.59 9.26 0.04
C SER A 29 -17.26 8.43 1.13
N ALA A 30 -17.20 8.89 2.38
CA ALA A 30 -17.75 8.16 3.51
C ALA A 30 -19.28 8.24 3.58
N ILE A 31 -19.87 7.32 4.34
CA ILE A 31 -21.31 7.26 4.60
C ILE A 31 -21.63 8.16 5.78
N PHE A 32 -22.54 9.10 5.56
CA PHE A 32 -23.01 10.06 6.56
C PHE A 32 -24.46 9.79 6.95
N GLU A 33 -24.69 9.60 8.24
CA GLU A 33 -26.02 9.54 8.83
C GLU A 33 -26.13 10.56 9.96
N LYS A 34 -27.20 11.35 9.98
CA LYS A 34 -27.39 12.43 10.95
C LYS A 34 -27.35 11.88 12.38
N GLY A 35 -26.49 12.45 13.22
CA GLY A 35 -26.33 12.04 14.62
C GLY A 35 -25.52 10.76 14.82
N LYS A 36 -24.94 10.17 13.77
CA LYS A 36 -24.06 9.01 13.87
C LYS A 36 -22.64 9.35 13.44
N LYS A 37 -21.68 8.51 13.86
CA LYS A 37 -20.30 8.61 13.40
C LYS A 37 -20.22 8.28 11.91
N THR A 38 -19.41 9.02 11.17
CA THR A 38 -19.10 8.74 9.76
C THR A 38 -18.46 7.37 9.62
N MET A 39 -18.96 6.57 8.68
CA MET A 39 -18.52 5.20 8.42
C MET A 39 -17.91 5.11 7.02
N THR A 40 -16.84 4.33 6.87
CA THR A 40 -16.14 4.13 5.59
C THR A 40 -15.59 2.71 5.49
N CYS A 41 -15.04 2.35 4.34
CA CYS A 41 -14.27 1.13 4.16
C CYS A 41 -12.80 1.39 4.49
N LYS A 42 -12.19 0.53 5.31
CA LYS A 42 -10.74 0.50 5.51
C LYS A 42 -10.16 -0.67 4.75
N ILE A 43 -8.98 -0.47 4.14
CA ILE A 43 -8.27 -1.51 3.41
C ILE A 43 -6.86 -1.63 3.97
N GLY A 44 -6.47 -2.85 4.33
CA GLY A 44 -5.09 -3.24 4.55
C GLY A 44 -4.50 -3.79 3.26
N VAL A 45 -3.29 -3.33 2.90
CA VAL A 45 -2.54 -3.79 1.72
C VAL A 45 -1.22 -4.37 2.20
N ASP A 46 -1.09 -5.70 2.17
CA ASP A 46 0.18 -6.36 2.46
C ASP A 46 1.05 -6.43 1.19
N ALA A 47 2.00 -5.50 1.09
CA ALA A 47 3.01 -5.46 0.02
C ALA A 47 4.40 -5.91 0.51
N THR A 48 4.46 -6.73 1.56
CA THR A 48 5.71 -7.29 2.09
C THR A 48 6.25 -8.39 1.18
N ILE A 49 7.55 -8.65 1.29
CA ILE A 49 8.14 -9.85 0.68
C ILE A 49 7.77 -11.04 1.58
N PRO A 50 7.22 -12.14 1.05
CA PRO A 50 6.88 -13.30 1.86
C PRO A 50 8.07 -13.79 2.68
N LEU A 51 7.84 -14.15 3.94
CA LEU A 51 8.90 -14.57 4.85
C LEU A 51 9.65 -15.78 4.26
N GLY A 52 10.98 -15.72 4.24
CA GLY A 52 11.84 -16.77 3.68
C GLY A 52 12.08 -16.69 2.17
N LYS A 53 11.35 -15.83 1.43
CA LYS A 53 11.66 -15.53 0.02
C LYS A 53 12.86 -14.58 -0.07
N LYS A 54 14.02 -15.13 -0.44
CA LYS A 54 15.26 -14.38 -0.72
C LYS A 54 15.66 -14.44 -2.20
N ASP A 55 14.73 -14.82 -3.08
CA ASP A 55 15.02 -14.92 -4.50
C ASP A 55 15.24 -13.54 -5.14
N LYS A 56 15.98 -13.52 -6.26
CA LYS A 56 16.29 -12.28 -6.98
C LYS A 56 15.03 -11.54 -7.46
N SER A 57 13.91 -12.25 -7.66
CA SER A 57 12.66 -11.67 -8.17
C SER A 57 12.08 -10.54 -7.32
N PHE A 58 12.34 -10.50 -6.02
CA PHE A 58 11.84 -9.44 -5.14
C PHE A 58 12.88 -8.38 -4.76
N THR A 59 14.14 -8.61 -5.13
CA THR A 59 15.26 -7.75 -4.75
C THR A 59 15.37 -6.58 -5.72
N ARG A 60 15.47 -5.35 -5.21
CA ARG A 60 15.75 -4.19 -6.06
C ARG A 60 17.19 -4.24 -6.51
N GLU A 61 17.42 -3.98 -7.79
CA GLU A 61 18.78 -3.87 -8.32
C GLU A 61 19.52 -2.71 -7.66
N ASN A 62 20.75 -2.99 -7.22
CA ASN A 62 21.62 -2.02 -6.58
C ASN A 62 22.73 -1.66 -7.55
N TYR A 63 22.58 -0.51 -8.21
CA TYR A 63 23.61 0.04 -9.08
C TYR A 63 24.73 0.69 -8.25
N LYS A 64 25.93 0.74 -8.83
CA LYS A 64 27.06 1.49 -8.25
C LYS A 64 26.63 2.95 -8.07
N LYS A 65 26.77 3.48 -6.85
CA LYS A 65 26.55 4.90 -6.60
C LYS A 65 27.67 5.70 -7.26
N THR A 66 27.31 6.59 -8.17
CA THR A 66 28.19 7.56 -8.82
C THR A 66 27.57 8.94 -8.71
N ASN A 67 28.41 9.98 -8.75
CA ASN A 67 27.93 11.36 -8.78
C ASN A 67 27.64 11.74 -10.24
N ALA A 68 26.40 12.19 -10.51
CA ALA A 68 26.00 12.58 -11.85
C ALA A 68 26.84 13.77 -12.39
N ASN A 69 27.32 14.64 -11.51
CA ASN A 69 28.09 15.83 -11.88
C ASN A 69 29.51 15.51 -12.37
N ASP A 70 30.02 14.29 -12.15
CA ASP A 70 31.34 13.90 -12.65
C ASP A 70 31.33 13.67 -14.18
N TYR A 71 30.14 13.71 -14.80
CA TYR A 71 29.88 13.37 -16.21
C TYR A 71 29.08 14.45 -16.97
N LEU A 72 28.89 15.63 -16.38
CA LEU A 72 28.22 16.81 -16.96
C LEU A 72 29.23 17.95 -17.14
#